data_AF-F3GNL2-F1
#
_entry.id   AF-F3GNL2-F1
#
_cell.length_a   1.000
_cell.length_b   1.000
_cell.length_c   1.000
_cell.angle_alpha   90.00
_cell.angle_beta   90.00
_cell.angle_gamma   90.00
#
_symmetry.space_group_name_H-M   'P 1'
#
loop_
_entity.id
_entity.type
_entity.pdbx_description
1 polymer ?
#
loop_
_entity_poly.entity_id
_entity_poly.type
_entity_poly.pdbx_seq_one_letter_code
_entity_poly.pdbx_strand_id
1 'polypeptide(L)' 'DWAKRAGWQVIWVPEDLDYPIEAPLSFTGSFSSAVRQIFPLYDNAKRSFVVDGNEGNGQQVLHVSERKK' A
#
# COMPACT_ATOMS: atom_id res chain seq x y z
N ASP A 1 -10.38 4.03 -5.10
CA ASP A 1 -10.39 5.09 -6.13
C ASP A 1 -9.05 5.79 -6.37
N TRP A 2 -8.23 6.04 -5.35
CA TRP A 2 -7.00 6.84 -5.50
C TRP A 2 -5.94 6.23 -6.44
N ALA A 3 -5.60 4.95 -6.29
CA ALA A 3 -4.61 4.29 -7.13
C ALA A 3 -4.97 4.37 -8.62
N LYS A 4 -6.22 4.04 -8.97
CA LYS A 4 -6.74 4.16 -10.35
C LYS A 4 -6.60 5.58 -10.90
N ARG A 5 -6.90 6.61 -10.10
CA ARG A 5 -6.73 8.02 -10.52
C ARG A 5 -5.27 8.40 -10.74
N ALA A 6 -4.36 7.79 -10.00
CA ALA A 6 -2.92 7.99 -10.14
C ALA A 6 -2.29 7.12 -11.25
N GLY A 7 -3.06 6.28 -11.95
CA GLY A 7 -2.52 5.34 -12.95
C GLY A 7 -1.93 4.06 -12.37
N TRP A 8 -2.15 3.80 -11.07
CA TRP A 8 -1.63 2.64 -10.35
C TRP A 8 -2.62 1.48 -10.33
N GLN A 9 -2.10 0.29 -10.59
CA GLN A 9 -2.79 -0.96 -10.36
C GLN A 9 -2.39 -1.52 -8.99
N VAL A 10 -3.37 -1.70 -8.09
CA VAL A 10 -3.12 -2.32 -6.78
C VAL A 10 -3.53 -3.78 -6.85
N ILE A 11 -2.59 -4.67 -6.54
CA ILE A 11 -2.82 -6.10 -6.38
C ILE A 11 -2.68 -6.37 -4.89
N TRP A 12 -3.81 -6.63 -4.26
CA TRP A 12 -3.89 -7.00 -2.86
C TRP A 12 -3.97 -8.52 -2.79
N VAL A 13 -2.86 -9.17 -2.43
CA VAL A 13 -2.76 -10.63 -2.39
C VAL A 13 -3.55 -11.25 -1.22
N PRO A 14 -3.51 -10.69 0.00
CA PRO A 14 -4.21 -11.31 1.13
C PRO A 14 -5.67 -10.85 1.21
N GLU A 15 -6.62 -11.71 0.84
CA GLU A 15 -8.06 -11.39 0.81
C GLU A 15 -8.67 -11.14 2.22
N ASP A 16 -8.07 -11.72 3.26
CA ASP A 16 -8.52 -11.61 4.66
C ASP A 16 -7.79 -10.51 5.45
N LEU A 17 -6.74 -9.92 4.88
CA LEU A 17 -5.93 -8.94 5.57
C LEU A 17 -6.33 -7.52 5.18
N ASP A 18 -7.31 -6.99 5.90
CA ASP A 18 -7.72 -5.59 5.85
C ASP A 18 -7.67 -5.03 7.27
N TYR A 19 -6.87 -3.98 7.48
CA TYR A 19 -6.79 -3.29 8.77
C TYR A 19 -7.48 -1.93 8.64
N PRO A 20 -8.44 -1.62 9.53
CA PRO A 20 -9.03 -0.30 9.54
C PRO A 20 -7.96 0.75 9.83
N ILE A 21 -8.05 1.88 9.14
CA ILE A 21 -7.26 3.06 9.48
C ILE A 21 -7.93 3.69 10.71
N GLU A 22 -7.32 3.56 11.89
CA GLU A 22 -7.88 4.06 13.16
C GLU A 22 -7.68 5.58 13.38
N ALA A 23 -7.12 6.31 12.40
CA ALA A 23 -6.84 7.74 12.51
C ALA A 23 -7.13 8.51 11.20
N PRO A 24 -7.55 9.78 11.26
CA PRO A 24 -7.67 10.61 10.06
C PRO A 24 -6.28 10.90 9.48
N LEU A 25 -5.84 10.06 8.53
CA LEU A 25 -4.56 10.22 7.86
C LEU A 25 -4.75 11.00 6.55
N SER A 26 -4.12 12.17 6.48
CA SER A 26 -4.03 12.98 5.26
C SER A 26 -2.62 12.88 4.72
N PHE A 27 -2.48 12.28 3.54
CA PHE A 27 -1.20 12.21 2.83
C PHE A 27 -1.22 13.19 1.66
N THR A 28 -0.15 13.96 1.52
CA THR A 28 0.05 14.88 0.38
C THR A 28 1.19 14.36 -0.50
N GLY A 29 1.09 14.57 -1.81
CA GLY A 29 2.09 14.12 -2.79
C GLY A 29 1.59 13.01 -3.73
N SER A 30 2.52 12.23 -4.28
CA SER A 30 2.19 11.11 -5.18
C SER A 30 1.65 9.90 -4.42
N PHE A 31 0.89 9.06 -5.13
CA PHE A 31 0.36 7.82 -4.57
C PHE A 31 1.48 6.93 -3.99
N SER A 32 2.62 6.80 -4.68
CA SER A 32 3.78 6.04 -4.17
C SER A 32 4.36 6.61 -2.89
N SER A 33 4.47 7.94 -2.77
CA SER A 33 4.93 8.59 -1.54
C SER A 33 3.97 8.40 -0.37
N ALA A 34 2.66 8.41 -0.62
CA ALA A 34 1.66 8.19 0.42
C ALA A 34 1.67 6.74 0.92
N VAL A 35 1.70 5.78 0.01
CA VAL A 35 1.83 4.34 0.31
C VAL A 35 3.07 4.09 1.18
N ARG A 36 4.22 4.66 0.83
CA ARG A 36 5.45 4.54 1.64
C ARG A 36 5.33 5.12 3.05
N GLN A 37 4.37 6.01 3.30
CA GLN A 37 4.10 6.56 4.64
C GLN A 37 3.00 5.77 5.38
N ILE A 38 2.00 5.23 4.67
CA ILE A 38 0.90 4.43 5.25
C ILE A 38 1.43 3.11 5.81
N PHE A 39 2.15 2.35 4.99
CA PHE A 39 2.49 0.97 5.33
C PHE A 39 3.40 0.82 6.57
N PRO A 40 4.37 1.71 6.83
CA PRO A 40 5.11 1.70 8.10
C PRO A 40 4.24 1.88 9.34
N LEU A 41 3.08 2.55 9.26
CA LEU A 41 2.16 2.68 10.40
C LEU A 41 1.61 1.32 10.84
N TYR A 42 1.54 0.36 9.90
CA TYR A 42 1.11 -1.01 10.14
C TYR A 42 2.27 -1.98 10.40
N ASP A 43 3.52 -1.52 10.51
CA ASP A 43 4.65 -2.41 10.81
C ASP A 43 4.49 -3.08 12.19
N ASN A 44 3.90 -2.35 13.15
CA ASN A 44 3.54 -2.85 14.48
C ASN A 44 2.23 -3.67 14.53
N ALA A 45 1.49 -3.78 13.42
CA ALA A 45 0.29 -4.60 13.39
C ALA A 45 0.65 -6.09 13.58
N LYS A 46 -0.30 -6.91 14.07
CA LYS A 46 -0.08 -8.35 14.25
C LYS A 46 0.40 -9.05 12.98
N ARG A 47 -0.01 -8.54 11.81
CA ARG A 47 0.40 -9.00 10.48
C ARG A 47 0.97 -7.80 9.73
N SER A 48 2.29 -7.74 9.58
CA SER A 48 2.93 -6.63 8.86
C SER A 48 2.69 -6.78 7.35
N PHE A 49 2.55 -5.66 6.64
CA PHE A 49 2.45 -5.66 5.18
C PHE A 49 3.82 -5.53 4.52
N VAL A 50 3.99 -6.21 3.40
CA VAL A 50 5.09 -5.99 2.44
C VAL A 50 4.50 -5.31 1.23
N VAL A 51 5.10 -4.19 0.85
CA VAL A 51 4.63 -3.41 -0.29
C VAL A 51 5.75 -3.22 -1.27
N ASP A 52 5.54 -3.76 -2.46
CA ASP A 52 6.45 -3.65 -3.58
C ASP A 52 5.83 -2.74 -4.64
N GLY A 53 6.44 -1.57 -4.83
CA GLY A 53 6.02 -0.60 -5.84
C GLY A 53 6.96 -0.66 -7.03
N ASN A 54 6.50 -1.24 -8.13
CA ASN A 54 7.27 -1.28 -9.36
C ASN A 54 6.96 -0.03 -10.20
N GLU A 55 7.85 0.95 -10.12
CA GLU A 55 7.89 2.16 -10.96
C GLU A 55 9.10 2.05 -11.89
N GLY A 56 8.92 1.57 -13.13
CA GLY A 56 10.06 1.48 -14.04
C GLY A 56 9.84 0.90 -15.43
N ASN A 57 8.80 0.08 -15.66
CA ASN A 57 8.62 -0.65 -16.93
C ASN A 57 7.28 -0.34 -17.63
N GLY A 58 6.83 0.92 -17.62
CA GLY A 58 5.62 1.35 -18.32
C GLY A 58 4.29 0.99 -17.64
N GLN A 59 4.33 0.25 -16.53
CA GLN A 59 3.20 0.00 -15.64
C GLN A 59 3.56 0.36 -14.21
N GLN A 60 2.67 1.08 -13.53
CA GLN A 60 2.77 1.40 -12.12
C GLN A 60 1.93 0.39 -11.35
N VAL A 61 2.58 -0.64 -10.79
CA VAL A 61 1.90 -1.71 -10.06
C VAL A 61 2.34 -1.67 -8.60
N LEU A 62 1.35 -1.74 -7.71
CA LEU A 62 1.53 -1.87 -6.28
C LEU A 62 1.14 -3.28 -5.86
N HIS A 63 2.11 -4.07 -5.42
CA HIS A 63 1.89 -5.37 -4.80
C HIS A 63 1.82 -5.21 -3.29
N VAL A 64 0.68 -5.54 -2.70
CA VAL A 64 0.48 -5.59 -1.25
C VAL A 64 0.39 -7.05 -0.85
N SER A 65 1.36 -7.50 -0.05
CA SER A 65 1.50 -8.88 0.44
C SER A 65 1.61 -8.88 1.96
N GLU A 66 1.37 -10.02 2.59
CA GLU A 66 1.69 -10.19 4.01
C GLU A 66 3.18 -10.51 4.19
N ARG A 67 3.83 -9.88 5.18
CA ARG A 67 5.17 -10.26 5.62
C ARG A 67 5.10 -11.56 6.40
N LYS A 68 5.21 -12.69 5.70
CA LYS A 68 5.42 -13.98 6.37
C LYS A 68 6.81 -13.97 7.01
N LYS A 69 6.83 -14.10 8.34
CA LYS A 69 8.05 -14.25 9.13
C LYS A 69 8.56 -15.70 9.06
#